data_AF-A0A7V9AEK8-F1
#
_entry.id   AF-A0A7V9AEK8-F1
#
_cell.length_a   1.000
_cell.length_b   1.000
_cell.length_c   1.000
_cell.angle_alpha   90.00
_cell.angle_beta   90.00
_cell.angle_gamma   90.00
#
_symmetry.space_group_name_H-M   'P 1'
#
loop_
_entity.id
_entity.type
_entity.pdbx_description
1 polymer ?
#
loop_
_entity_poly.entity_id
_entity_poly.type
_entity_poly.pdbx_seq_one_letter_code
_entity_poly.pdbx_strand_id
1 'polypeptide(L)'
;MSGGSAESEDAVERLISEFTAAHRAGGEVDPRHYLNQVEGIERAELEALIDAYLDRAPGRRWDPEGFAGSRSEALIERFEQLLGKASREPAGEGEQLPTWSTLLPRLRNRAQLRRDALVSALAKALDLPAAKEEKVGLYYHRMEQGLLSPAGVSDRVIDALAAILSESAELLRRAGGAAAPPASPGATFARTAEPDPRYAASVEDADATADPSAPGQASPGEEAKAAEEAIGYEPAPDERDWDEVDELFRGGRPS
;
A
#
# COMPACT_ATOMS: atom_id res chain seq x y z
N MET A 1 -24.35 56.10 0.21
CA MET A 1 -22.93 55.90 0.56
C MET A 1 -22.41 54.80 -0.36
N SER A 2 -21.73 55.15 -1.45
CA SER A 2 -21.27 54.19 -2.47
C SER A 2 -19.80 54.45 -2.88
N GLY A 3 -19.00 54.99 -1.95
CA GLY A 3 -17.58 55.30 -2.21
C GLY A 3 -16.58 54.21 -1.82
N GLY A 4 -16.98 53.23 -0.98
CA GLY A 4 -16.04 52.27 -0.40
C GLY A 4 -15.52 51.20 -1.37
N SER A 5 -16.35 50.70 -2.29
CA SER A 5 -15.94 49.60 -3.19
C SER A 5 -14.90 50.02 -4.22
N ALA A 6 -14.97 51.26 -4.74
CA ALA A 6 -14.00 51.74 -5.73
C ALA A 6 -12.62 51.99 -5.10
N GLU A 7 -12.56 52.53 -3.89
CA GLU A 7 -11.29 52.74 -3.17
C GLU A 7 -10.65 51.40 -2.76
N SER A 8 -11.46 50.38 -2.45
CA SER A 8 -11.01 49.01 -2.18
C SER A 8 -10.45 48.31 -3.42
N GLU A 9 -11.11 48.41 -4.56
CA GLU A 9 -10.67 47.82 -5.84
C GLU A 9 -9.34 48.45 -6.32
N ASP A 10 -9.24 49.78 -6.24
CA ASP A 10 -7.99 50.53 -6.53
C ASP A 10 -6.84 50.11 -5.60
N ALA A 11 -7.13 49.76 -4.34
CA ALA A 11 -6.12 49.29 -3.39
C ALA A 11 -5.60 47.89 -3.74
N VAL A 12 -6.49 46.97 -4.14
CA VAL A 12 -6.12 45.62 -4.59
C VAL A 12 -5.28 45.69 -5.87
N GLU A 13 -5.71 46.49 -6.86
CA GLU A 13 -4.98 46.67 -8.12
C GLU A 13 -3.57 47.24 -7.90
N ARG A 14 -3.43 48.21 -6.99
CA ARG A 14 -2.12 48.77 -6.63
C ARG A 14 -1.22 47.70 -6.02
N LEU A 15 -1.74 46.89 -5.10
CA LEU A 15 -0.96 45.87 -4.38
C LEU A 15 -0.50 44.73 -5.30
N ILE A 16 -1.35 44.24 -6.21
CA ILE A 16 -0.95 43.21 -7.18
C ILE A 16 0.09 43.74 -8.17
N SER A 17 0.00 45.02 -8.57
CA SER A 17 0.98 45.67 -9.45
C SER A 17 2.34 45.79 -8.77
N GLU A 18 2.36 46.21 -7.50
CA GLU A 18 3.58 46.31 -6.69
C GLU A 18 4.23 44.95 -6.47
N PHE A 19 3.44 43.92 -6.11
CA PHE A 19 3.90 42.55 -5.99
C PHE A 19 4.50 42.03 -7.30
N THR A 20 3.81 42.25 -8.42
CA THR A 20 4.27 41.82 -9.76
C THR A 20 5.59 42.49 -10.13
N ALA A 21 5.75 43.79 -9.86
CA ALA A 21 6.97 44.52 -10.14
C ALA A 21 8.14 44.01 -9.27
N ALA A 22 7.90 43.80 -7.98
CA ALA A 22 8.90 43.30 -7.05
C ALA A 22 9.33 41.85 -7.38
N HIS A 23 8.38 40.99 -7.75
CA HIS A 23 8.65 39.62 -8.17
C HIS A 23 9.46 39.57 -9.48
N ARG A 24 9.14 40.43 -10.46
CA ARG A 24 9.91 40.55 -11.71
C ARG A 24 11.31 41.12 -11.52
N ALA A 25 11.53 41.95 -10.50
CA ALA A 25 12.84 42.49 -10.17
C ALA A 25 13.81 41.45 -9.56
N GLY A 26 13.37 40.20 -9.38
CA GLY A 26 14.20 39.09 -8.91
C GLY A 26 14.24 38.93 -7.39
N GLY A 27 13.48 39.74 -6.64
CA GLY A 27 13.37 39.62 -5.19
C GLY A 27 12.64 38.35 -4.77
N GLU A 28 13.10 37.74 -3.68
CA GLU A 28 12.34 36.74 -2.91
C GLU A 28 11.26 37.51 -2.12
N VAL A 29 10.22 37.92 -2.83
CA VAL A 29 9.14 38.75 -2.28
C VAL A 29 8.14 37.83 -1.60
N ASP A 30 7.96 37.98 -0.29
CA ASP A 30 6.96 37.22 0.48
C ASP A 30 5.54 37.78 0.17
N PRO A 31 4.65 36.99 -0.46
CA PRO A 31 3.28 37.42 -0.74
C PRO A 31 2.50 37.83 0.52
N ARG A 32 2.83 37.26 1.68
CA ARG A 32 2.17 37.58 2.96
C ARG A 32 2.32 39.05 3.34
N HIS A 33 3.39 39.71 2.90
CA HIS A 33 3.59 41.14 3.15
C HIS A 33 2.48 41.99 2.53
N TYR A 34 2.00 41.63 1.35
CA TYR A 34 0.94 42.36 0.63
C TYR A 34 -0.45 41.97 1.13
N LEU A 35 -0.65 40.67 1.42
CA LEU A 35 -1.92 40.15 1.95
C LEU A 35 -2.27 40.68 3.34
N ASN A 36 -1.28 41.11 4.13
CA ASN A 36 -1.50 41.70 5.46
C ASN A 36 -1.90 43.19 5.41
N GLN A 37 -1.91 43.81 4.23
CA GLN A 37 -2.29 45.23 4.07
C GLN A 37 -3.78 45.41 3.80
N VAL A 38 -4.49 44.33 3.52
CA VAL A 38 -5.92 44.29 3.24
C VAL A 38 -6.57 43.21 4.09
N GLU A 39 -7.84 43.38 4.43
CA GLU A 39 -8.64 42.43 5.21
C GLU A 39 -9.92 42.09 4.44
N GLY A 40 -10.68 41.10 4.92
CA GLY A 40 -12.01 40.83 4.36
C GLY A 40 -12.00 40.31 2.92
N ILE A 41 -12.87 40.87 2.08
CA ILE A 41 -13.11 40.40 0.70
C ILE A 41 -11.93 40.77 -0.20
N GLU A 42 -11.38 41.96 0.01
CA GLU A 42 -10.23 42.51 -0.70
C GLU A 42 -8.98 41.63 -0.52
N ARG A 43 -8.81 41.04 0.67
CA ARG A 43 -7.72 40.08 0.92
C ARG A 43 -7.88 38.81 0.10
N ALA A 44 -9.09 38.27 0.03
CA ALA A 44 -9.36 37.06 -0.75
C ALA A 44 -9.21 37.32 -2.26
N GLU A 45 -9.60 38.51 -2.72
CA GLU A 45 -9.40 38.95 -4.10
C GLU A 45 -7.92 39.10 -4.45
N LEU A 46 -7.15 39.77 -3.59
CA LEU A 46 -5.70 39.90 -3.76
C LEU A 46 -4.99 38.54 -3.75
N GLU A 47 -5.41 37.62 -2.87
CA GLU A 47 -4.90 36.25 -2.83
C GLU A 47 -5.14 35.53 -4.16
N ALA A 48 -6.36 35.56 -4.69
CA ALA A 48 -6.69 34.96 -5.97
C ALA A 48 -5.89 35.56 -7.14
N LEU A 49 -5.65 36.87 -7.13
CA LEU A 49 -4.85 37.55 -8.15
C LEU A 49 -3.36 37.20 -8.07
N ILE A 50 -2.79 37.12 -6.86
CA ILE A 50 -1.41 36.69 -6.63
C ILE A 50 -1.22 35.25 -7.10
N ASP A 51 -2.13 34.34 -6.74
CA ASP A 51 -2.07 32.94 -7.15
C ASP A 51 -2.16 32.81 -8.68
N ALA A 52 -3.12 33.49 -9.30
CA ALA A 52 -3.28 33.49 -10.76
C ALA A 52 -2.09 34.11 -11.50
N TYR A 53 -1.37 35.06 -10.87
CA TYR A 53 -0.14 35.59 -11.41
C TYR A 53 1.02 34.58 -11.29
N LEU A 54 1.20 33.98 -10.11
CA LEU A 54 2.28 33.01 -9.85
C LEU A 54 2.16 31.76 -10.73
N ASP A 55 0.93 31.29 -10.97
CA ASP A 55 0.65 30.14 -11.84
C ASP A 55 1.03 30.38 -13.31
N ARG A 56 0.97 31.65 -13.76
CA ARG A 56 1.34 32.08 -15.11
C ARG A 56 2.75 32.64 -15.22
N ALA A 57 3.38 32.98 -14.09
CA ALA A 57 4.71 33.53 -14.08
C ALA A 57 5.68 32.47 -14.61
N PRO A 58 6.55 32.80 -15.58
CA PRO A 58 7.55 31.85 -16.04
C PRO A 58 8.40 31.45 -14.84
N GLY A 59 8.38 30.16 -14.48
CA GLY A 59 9.16 29.64 -13.37
C GLY A 59 10.60 30.11 -13.48
N ARG A 60 11.16 30.58 -12.36
CA ARG A 60 12.56 30.99 -12.29
C ARG A 60 13.40 29.82 -12.84
N ARG A 61 14.27 30.09 -13.81
CA ARG A 61 15.18 29.06 -14.34
C ARG A 61 15.93 28.50 -13.14
N TRP A 62 15.76 27.21 -12.88
CA TRP A 62 16.40 26.51 -11.79
C TRP A 62 17.91 26.82 -11.80
N ASP A 63 18.38 27.40 -10.70
CA ASP A 63 19.79 27.72 -10.50
C ASP A 63 20.37 26.70 -9.49
N PRO A 64 21.05 25.66 -9.97
CA PRO A 64 21.62 24.65 -9.10
C PRO A 64 22.74 25.20 -8.21
N GLU A 65 23.46 26.25 -8.64
CA GLU A 65 24.57 26.82 -7.87
C GLU A 65 24.06 27.67 -6.70
N GLY A 66 23.00 28.44 -6.89
CA GLY A 66 22.34 29.20 -5.82
C GLY A 66 21.56 28.32 -4.84
N PHE A 67 21.13 27.13 -5.27
CA PHE A 67 20.48 26.16 -4.40
C PHE A 67 21.48 25.43 -3.49
N ALA A 68 22.67 25.10 -4.00
CA ALA A 68 23.73 24.44 -3.25
C ALA A 68 24.23 25.30 -2.07
N GLY A 69 24.13 24.78 -0.87
CA GLY A 69 24.43 25.45 0.39
C GLY A 69 23.33 26.40 0.90
N SER A 70 22.18 26.46 0.22
CA SER A 70 21.08 27.35 0.63
C SER A 70 20.35 26.82 1.87
N ARG A 71 19.63 27.73 2.56
CA ARG A 71 18.72 27.35 3.65
C ARG A 71 17.62 26.39 3.17
N SER A 72 17.21 26.52 1.92
CA SER A 72 16.19 25.68 1.29
C SER A 72 16.69 24.25 1.08
N GLU A 73 17.94 24.08 0.64
CA GLU A 73 18.58 22.76 0.55
C GLU A 73 18.68 22.10 1.92
N ALA A 74 19.13 22.83 2.95
CA ALA A 74 19.21 22.30 4.31
C ALA A 74 17.82 21.93 4.90
N LEU A 75 16.76 22.65 4.52
CA LEU A 75 15.39 22.31 4.93
C LEU A 75 14.87 21.07 4.22
N ILE A 76 15.16 20.92 2.92
CA ILE A 76 14.81 19.72 2.15
C ILE A 76 15.57 18.53 2.69
N GLU A 77 16.89 18.64 2.90
CA GLU A 77 17.71 17.58 3.50
C GLU A 77 17.18 17.20 4.89
N ARG A 78 16.81 18.17 5.73
CA ARG A 78 16.22 17.91 7.05
C ARG A 78 14.85 17.23 6.94
N PHE A 79 14.02 17.62 5.98
CA PHE A 79 12.72 17.01 5.73
C PHE A 79 12.86 15.57 5.22
N GLU A 80 13.79 15.34 4.29
CA GLU A 80 14.19 14.01 3.82
C GLU A 80 14.81 13.17 4.92
N GLN A 81 15.56 13.74 5.86
CA GLN A 81 16.02 13.02 7.05
C GLN A 81 14.87 12.66 8.00
N LEU A 82 13.84 13.51 8.12
CA LEU A 82 12.67 13.21 8.98
C LEU A 82 11.77 12.14 8.35
N LEU A 83 11.47 12.24 7.06
CA LEU A 83 10.75 11.21 6.30
C LEU A 83 11.59 9.93 6.16
N GLY A 84 12.90 10.11 5.94
CA GLY A 84 13.88 9.04 5.88
C GLY A 84 13.96 8.30 7.20
N LYS A 85 13.95 8.97 8.35
CA LYS A 85 13.89 8.29 9.66
C LYS A 85 12.60 7.51 9.86
N ALA A 86 11.46 7.98 9.35
CA ALA A 86 10.22 7.19 9.36
C ALA A 86 10.28 5.95 8.45
N SER A 87 11.15 5.94 7.43
CA SER A 87 11.31 4.84 6.45
C SER A 87 12.60 4.00 6.63
N ARG A 88 13.53 4.47 7.47
CA ARG A 88 14.93 4.01 7.58
C ARG A 88 15.38 3.87 9.04
N GLU A 89 14.46 3.62 9.96
CA GLU A 89 14.81 2.83 11.13
C GLU A 89 15.23 1.44 10.59
N PRO A 90 16.50 1.03 10.72
CA PRO A 90 16.77 -0.40 10.68
C PRO A 90 15.95 -0.98 11.82
N ALA A 91 15.04 -1.91 11.50
CA ALA A 91 14.30 -2.63 12.52
C ALA A 91 15.30 -3.07 13.58
N GLY A 92 15.20 -2.49 14.79
CA GLY A 92 15.92 -3.01 15.93
C GLY A 92 15.59 -4.48 16.03
N GLU A 93 16.55 -5.29 16.45
CA GLU A 93 16.37 -6.73 16.66
C GLU A 93 15.08 -6.95 17.49
N GLY A 94 13.98 -7.32 16.82
CA GLY A 94 12.66 -7.53 17.44
C GLY A 94 11.49 -6.67 16.94
N GLU A 95 11.69 -5.60 16.17
CA GLU A 95 10.56 -4.85 15.58
C GLU A 95 10.03 -5.57 14.33
N GLN A 96 8.84 -6.18 14.47
CA GLN A 96 8.11 -6.77 13.36
C GLN A 96 7.76 -5.66 12.36
N LEU A 97 8.40 -5.73 11.19
CA LEU A 97 8.09 -4.84 10.07
C LEU A 97 6.59 -4.94 9.72
N PRO A 98 5.96 -3.84 9.30
CA PRO A 98 4.56 -3.86 8.91
C PRO A 98 4.38 -4.81 7.73
N THR A 99 3.51 -5.80 7.91
CA THR A 99 3.10 -6.74 6.87
C THR A 99 2.19 -6.06 5.85
N TRP A 100 2.03 -6.64 4.66
CA TRP A 100 1.04 -6.16 3.68
C TRP A 100 -0.36 -5.95 4.25
N SER A 101 -0.80 -6.80 5.19
CA SER A 101 -2.14 -6.70 5.78
C SER A 101 -2.36 -5.47 6.65
N THR A 102 -1.30 -4.90 7.20
CA THR A 102 -1.37 -3.64 7.96
C THR A 102 -1.04 -2.44 7.09
N LEU A 103 -0.10 -2.61 6.15
CA LEU A 103 0.40 -1.54 5.31
C LEU A 103 -0.56 -1.14 4.19
N LEU A 104 -1.05 -2.09 3.40
CA LEU A 104 -1.84 -1.80 2.19
C LEU A 104 -3.14 -1.07 2.50
N PRO A 105 -3.94 -1.46 3.53
CA PRO A 105 -5.14 -0.70 3.88
C PRO A 105 -4.82 0.74 4.32
N ARG A 106 -3.72 0.94 5.05
CA ARG A 106 -3.29 2.26 5.51
C ARG A 106 -2.89 3.16 4.34
N LEU A 107 -2.10 2.65 3.41
CA LEU A 107 -1.67 3.38 2.22
C LEU A 107 -2.86 3.74 1.33
N ARG A 108 -3.77 2.79 1.11
CA ARG A 108 -5.00 3.03 0.34
C ARG A 108 -5.87 4.12 0.98
N ASN A 109 -6.06 4.08 2.30
CA ASN A 109 -6.82 5.10 3.02
C ASN A 109 -6.14 6.48 2.95
N ARG A 110 -4.80 6.54 3.05
CA ARG A 110 -4.03 7.78 2.89
C ARG A 110 -4.17 8.36 1.48
N ALA A 111 -4.15 7.51 0.46
CA ALA A 111 -4.40 7.90 -0.92
C ALA A 111 -5.89 8.22 -1.20
N GLN A 112 -6.78 8.05 -0.21
CA GLN A 112 -8.23 8.21 -0.33
C GLN A 112 -8.84 7.38 -1.47
N LEU A 113 -8.23 6.23 -1.76
CA LEU A 113 -8.68 5.35 -2.84
C LEU A 113 -9.68 4.32 -2.31
N ARG A 114 -10.79 4.20 -3.02
CA ARG A 114 -11.67 3.04 -2.86
C ARG A 114 -11.00 1.80 -3.47
N ARG A 115 -11.37 0.62 -2.99
CA ARG A 115 -10.75 -0.64 -3.44
C ARG A 115 -11.01 -0.91 -4.92
N ASP A 116 -12.23 -0.67 -5.41
CA ASP A 116 -12.60 -0.77 -6.81
C ASP A 116 -11.75 0.15 -7.70
N ALA A 117 -11.55 1.41 -7.27
CA ALA A 117 -10.73 2.37 -8.00
C ALA A 117 -9.26 1.94 -8.07
N LEU A 118 -8.72 1.39 -6.97
CA LEU A 118 -7.36 0.87 -6.95
C LEU A 118 -7.20 -0.36 -7.85
N VAL A 119 -8.17 -1.28 -7.84
CA VAL A 119 -8.15 -2.49 -8.67
C VAL A 119 -8.21 -2.13 -10.15
N SER A 120 -9.07 -1.20 -10.55
CA SER A 120 -9.15 -0.74 -11.94
C SER A 120 -7.86 -0.02 -12.36
N ALA A 121 -7.30 0.84 -11.50
CA ALA A 121 -6.00 1.47 -11.76
C ALA A 121 -4.87 0.44 -11.88
N LEU A 122 -4.89 -0.62 -11.07
CA LEU A 122 -3.89 -1.68 -11.08
C LEU A 122 -4.01 -2.54 -12.35
N ALA A 123 -5.23 -2.93 -12.75
CA ALA A 123 -5.46 -3.65 -13.99
C ALA A 123 -4.96 -2.83 -15.20
N LYS A 124 -5.27 -1.53 -15.24
CA LYS A 124 -4.79 -0.62 -16.27
C LYS A 124 -3.27 -0.48 -16.29
N ALA A 125 -2.63 -0.36 -15.12
CA ALA A 125 -1.17 -0.25 -15.02
C ALA A 125 -0.44 -1.53 -15.47
N LEU A 126 -1.10 -2.67 -15.33
CA LEU A 126 -0.59 -3.98 -15.76
C LEU A 126 -0.96 -4.33 -17.21
N ASP A 127 -1.66 -3.45 -17.92
CA ASP A 127 -2.20 -3.65 -19.27
C ASP A 127 -3.13 -4.87 -19.38
N LEU A 128 -3.90 -5.12 -18.32
CA LEU A 128 -4.86 -6.22 -18.23
C LEU A 128 -6.24 -5.79 -18.73
N PRO A 129 -6.98 -6.67 -19.42
CA PRO A 129 -8.35 -6.37 -19.86
C PRO A 129 -9.30 -6.22 -18.65
N ALA A 130 -10.32 -5.37 -18.80
CA ALA A 130 -11.31 -5.10 -17.74
C ALA A 130 -12.01 -6.37 -17.21
N ALA A 131 -12.16 -7.40 -18.05
CA ALA A 131 -12.72 -8.70 -17.66
C ALA A 131 -11.92 -9.39 -16.53
N LYS A 132 -10.67 -8.99 -16.30
CA LYS A 132 -9.78 -9.55 -15.27
C LYS A 132 -9.72 -8.70 -14.00
N GLU A 133 -10.40 -7.55 -13.94
CA GLU A 133 -10.42 -6.68 -12.75
C GLU A 133 -10.95 -7.42 -11.51
N GLU A 134 -11.98 -8.27 -11.67
CA GLU A 134 -12.52 -9.05 -10.55
C GLU A 134 -11.46 -9.98 -9.94
N LYS A 135 -10.71 -10.68 -10.79
CA LYS A 135 -9.62 -11.59 -10.37
C LYS A 135 -8.46 -10.84 -9.72
N VAL A 136 -8.07 -9.68 -10.28
CA VAL A 136 -7.09 -8.77 -9.66
C VAL A 136 -7.60 -8.30 -8.28
N GLY A 137 -8.88 -7.99 -8.17
CA GLY A 137 -9.52 -7.58 -6.92
C GLY A 137 -9.54 -8.67 -5.85
N LEU A 138 -9.68 -9.93 -6.24
CA LEU A 138 -9.56 -11.09 -5.35
C LEU A 138 -8.13 -11.26 -4.85
N TYR A 139 -7.13 -11.16 -5.75
CA TYR A 139 -5.73 -11.25 -5.36
C TYR A 139 -5.27 -10.10 -4.46
N TYR A 140 -5.67 -8.87 -4.79
CA TYR A 140 -5.43 -7.71 -3.94
C TYR A 140 -6.05 -7.89 -2.54
N HIS A 141 -7.25 -8.48 -2.46
CA HIS A 141 -7.84 -8.80 -1.16
C HIS A 141 -6.97 -9.75 -0.34
N ARG A 142 -6.49 -10.82 -0.97
CA ARG A 142 -5.63 -11.81 -0.35
C ARG A 142 -4.32 -11.18 0.11
N MET A 143 -3.79 -10.20 -0.63
CA MET A 143 -2.65 -9.38 -0.17
C MET A 143 -2.99 -8.53 1.05
N GLU A 144 -4.12 -7.80 1.04
CA GLU A 144 -4.60 -7.03 2.21
C GLU A 144 -4.91 -7.92 3.43
N GLN A 145 -5.15 -9.22 3.25
CA GLN A 145 -5.34 -10.18 4.33
C GLN A 145 -4.04 -10.90 4.73
N GLY A 146 -2.95 -10.71 3.98
CA GLY A 146 -1.69 -11.44 4.20
C GLY A 146 -1.77 -12.94 3.83
N LEU A 147 -2.76 -13.34 3.03
CA LEU A 147 -2.97 -14.72 2.57
C LEU A 147 -2.21 -15.04 1.27
N LEU A 148 -1.64 -14.03 0.61
CA LEU A 148 -0.86 -14.22 -0.61
C LEU A 148 0.63 -14.36 -0.27
N SER A 149 1.27 -15.40 -0.82
CA SER A 149 2.72 -15.59 -0.63
C SER A 149 3.49 -14.47 -1.33
N PRO A 150 4.35 -13.73 -0.61
CA PRO A 150 5.09 -12.61 -1.16
C PRO A 150 6.10 -13.03 -2.24
N ALA A 151 6.60 -14.27 -2.18
CA ALA A 151 7.53 -14.81 -3.16
C ALA A 151 6.88 -15.09 -4.53
N GLY A 152 5.55 -15.19 -4.59
CA GLY A 152 4.80 -15.41 -5.83
C GLY A 152 4.34 -14.13 -6.52
N VAL A 153 4.42 -12.97 -5.85
CA VAL A 153 3.97 -11.71 -6.43
C VAL A 153 5.08 -11.13 -7.30
N SER A 154 4.78 -10.89 -8.57
CA SER A 154 5.74 -10.31 -9.52
C SER A 154 6.15 -8.89 -9.15
N ASP A 155 7.40 -8.52 -9.46
CA ASP A 155 7.89 -7.15 -9.27
C ASP A 155 7.04 -6.11 -10.01
N ARG A 156 6.47 -6.49 -11.18
CA ARG A 156 5.58 -5.61 -11.96
C ARG A 156 4.34 -5.21 -11.16
N VAL A 157 3.73 -6.11 -10.40
CA VAL A 157 2.59 -5.81 -9.53
C VAL A 157 3.01 -4.87 -8.40
N ILE A 158 4.17 -5.13 -7.79
CA ILE A 158 4.69 -4.32 -6.68
C ILE A 158 5.01 -2.89 -7.15
N ASP A 159 5.65 -2.75 -8.30
CA ASP A 159 6.00 -1.46 -8.89
C ASP A 159 4.74 -0.68 -9.32
N ALA A 160 3.73 -1.35 -9.87
CA ALA A 160 2.45 -0.74 -10.21
C ALA A 160 1.71 -0.25 -8.94
N LEU A 161 1.67 -1.05 -7.88
CA LEU A 161 1.09 -0.65 -6.59
C LEU A 161 1.84 0.53 -5.97
N ALA A 162 3.17 0.52 -6.02
CA ALA A 162 4.01 1.62 -5.56
C ALA A 162 3.68 2.93 -6.29
N ALA A 163 3.55 2.87 -7.62
CA ALA A 163 3.18 4.03 -8.43
C ALA A 163 1.78 4.56 -8.08
N ILE A 164 0.78 3.69 -7.98
CA ILE A 164 -0.62 4.07 -7.67
C ILE A 164 -0.73 4.67 -6.27
N LEU A 165 -0.02 4.09 -5.30
CA LEU A 165 -0.07 4.53 -3.90
C LEU A 165 0.92 5.68 -3.61
N SER A 166 1.69 6.12 -4.60
CA SER A 166 2.75 7.14 -4.45
C SER A 166 3.73 6.78 -3.33
N GLU A 167 4.18 5.54 -3.30
CA GLU A 167 5.08 4.99 -2.30
C GLU A 167 6.25 4.23 -2.93
N SER A 168 7.25 3.85 -2.12
CA SER A 168 8.40 3.10 -2.63
C SER A 168 8.08 1.61 -2.81
N ALA A 169 8.48 1.05 -3.95
CA ALA A 169 8.39 -0.40 -4.20
C ALA A 169 9.22 -1.20 -3.19
N GLU A 170 10.35 -0.66 -2.73
CA GLU A 170 11.21 -1.29 -1.72
C GLU A 170 10.49 -1.48 -0.37
N LEU A 171 9.71 -0.50 0.05
CA LEU A 171 8.89 -0.61 1.26
C LEU A 171 7.84 -1.71 1.10
N LEU A 172 7.18 -1.79 -0.07
CA LEU A 172 6.23 -2.85 -0.36
C LEU A 172 6.89 -4.24 -0.42
N ARG A 173 8.09 -4.38 -1.00
CA ARG A 173 8.85 -5.64 -1.00
C ARG A 173 9.19 -6.09 0.42
N ARG A 174 9.72 -5.18 1.24
CA ARG A 174 10.03 -5.46 2.66
C ARG A 174 8.80 -5.88 3.45
N ALA A 175 7.66 -5.23 3.24
CA ALA A 175 6.40 -5.57 3.89
C ALA A 175 5.85 -6.94 3.46
N GLY A 176 6.14 -7.37 2.23
CA GLY A 176 5.87 -8.73 1.77
C GLY A 176 6.78 -9.73 2.46
N GLY A 177 8.10 -9.48 2.45
CA GLY A 177 9.09 -10.35 3.06
C GLY A 177 8.95 -10.51 4.58
N ALA A 178 8.40 -9.52 5.27
CA ALA A 178 8.16 -9.57 6.72
C ALA A 178 7.12 -10.63 7.15
N ALA A 179 6.27 -11.09 6.24
CA ALA A 179 5.31 -12.16 6.50
C ALA A 179 5.92 -13.57 6.33
N ALA A 180 7.08 -13.68 5.67
CA ALA A 180 7.78 -14.95 5.54
C ALA A 180 8.59 -15.21 6.82
N PRO A 181 8.35 -16.31 7.57
CA PRO A 181 9.31 -16.71 8.59
C PRO A 181 10.67 -16.89 7.90
N PRO A 182 11.79 -16.46 8.53
CA PRO A 182 13.10 -16.74 7.96
C PRO A 182 13.21 -18.25 7.77
N ALA A 183 13.36 -18.69 6.52
CA ALA A 183 13.71 -20.07 6.25
C ALA A 183 15.10 -20.28 6.85
N SER A 184 15.17 -20.76 8.08
CA SER A 184 16.42 -21.18 8.68
C SER A 184 17.02 -22.25 7.76
N PRO A 185 18.21 -22.02 7.18
CA PRO A 185 18.90 -23.07 6.46
C PRO A 185 19.29 -24.13 7.49
N GLY A 186 18.54 -25.22 7.55
CA GLY A 186 18.74 -26.28 8.53
C GLY A 186 17.47 -26.87 9.16
N ALA A 187 16.27 -26.38 8.83
CA ALA A 187 15.03 -27.06 9.23
C ALA A 187 14.77 -28.31 8.35
N THR A 188 15.63 -29.31 8.50
CA THR A 188 15.32 -30.69 8.16
C THR A 188 14.06 -31.07 8.92
N PHE A 189 12.98 -31.39 8.22
CA PHE A 189 11.77 -31.94 8.83
C PHE A 189 12.13 -33.21 9.60
N ALA A 190 12.33 -33.10 10.91
CA ALA A 190 12.36 -34.24 11.81
C ALA A 190 10.91 -34.72 11.97
N ARG A 191 10.53 -35.75 11.22
CA ARG A 191 9.46 -36.66 11.64
C ARG A 191 9.99 -37.41 12.86
N THR A 192 9.76 -36.86 14.05
CA THR A 192 9.78 -37.63 15.29
C THR A 192 8.43 -37.46 15.95
N ALA A 193 7.46 -38.25 15.48
CA ALA A 193 6.37 -38.64 16.36
C ALA A 193 7.02 -39.54 17.41
N GLU A 194 7.34 -38.97 18.57
CA GLU A 194 7.57 -39.77 19.77
C GLU A 194 6.17 -40.14 20.28
N PRO A 195 5.77 -41.43 20.25
CA PRO A 195 4.52 -41.83 20.86
C PRO A 195 4.59 -41.58 22.37
N ASP A 196 3.58 -40.88 22.91
CA ASP A 196 3.42 -40.67 24.35
C ASP A 196 3.32 -42.06 25.06
N PRO A 197 4.24 -42.40 25.98
CA PRO A 197 4.22 -43.68 26.69
C PRO A 197 2.98 -43.88 27.57
N ARG A 198 2.13 -42.86 27.76
CA ARG A 198 0.85 -42.98 28.47
C ARG A 198 -0.25 -43.67 27.64
N TYR A 199 -0.04 -43.87 26.33
CA TYR A 199 -0.95 -44.62 25.45
C TYR A 199 -0.42 -45.99 25.02
N ALA A 200 0.77 -46.40 25.50
CA ALA A 200 1.38 -47.69 25.18
C ALA A 200 1.04 -48.81 26.20
N ALA A 201 0.14 -48.57 27.15
CA ALA A 201 -0.22 -49.53 28.19
C ALA A 201 -1.74 -49.80 28.18
N SER A 202 -2.26 -50.42 27.11
CA SER A 202 -3.62 -51.02 27.09
C SER A 202 -3.82 -52.09 26.01
N VAL A 203 -2.76 -52.69 25.47
CA VAL A 203 -2.90 -53.81 24.53
C VAL A 203 -1.87 -54.87 24.86
N GLU A 204 -2.18 -55.65 25.90
CA GLU A 204 -1.61 -56.97 26.15
C GLU A 204 -2.44 -57.65 27.26
N ASP A 205 -3.60 -58.19 26.89
CA ASP A 205 -4.13 -59.46 27.42
C ASP A 205 -5.51 -59.76 26.79
N ALA A 206 -5.55 -60.74 25.89
CA ALA A 206 -6.68 -61.68 25.69
C ALA A 206 -6.43 -62.51 24.43
N ASP A 207 -5.71 -63.62 24.61
CA ASP A 207 -5.78 -64.78 23.72
C ASP A 207 -7.12 -65.51 23.92
N ALA A 208 -7.62 -66.08 22.82
CA ALA A 208 -8.59 -67.18 22.70
C ALA A 208 -10.06 -66.99 23.18
N THR A 209 -11.00 -66.83 22.23
CA THR A 209 -11.92 -67.91 21.73
C THR A 209 -13.22 -67.37 21.08
N ALA A 210 -13.62 -68.03 19.98
CA ALA A 210 -14.98 -68.21 19.43
C ALA A 210 -15.69 -67.08 18.62
N ASP A 211 -15.78 -67.35 17.31
CA ASP A 211 -16.84 -66.96 16.34
C ASP A 211 -18.18 -67.68 16.69
N PRO A 212 -19.40 -67.41 16.13
CA PRO A 212 -19.79 -66.43 15.10
C PRO A 212 -21.11 -65.65 15.33
N SER A 213 -21.28 -64.51 14.64
CA SER A 213 -22.52 -64.12 13.90
C SER A 213 -22.48 -62.66 13.44
N ALA A 214 -22.60 -62.46 12.13
CA ALA A 214 -22.93 -61.18 11.47
C ALA A 214 -24.44 -60.85 11.62
N PRO A 215 -25.00 -59.72 11.11
CA PRO A 215 -24.40 -58.62 10.33
C PRO A 215 -24.83 -57.19 10.76
N GLY A 216 -24.17 -56.16 10.23
CA GLY A 216 -24.63 -54.78 10.33
C GLY A 216 -23.68 -53.77 9.69
N GLN A 217 -23.76 -53.65 8.37
CA GLN A 217 -23.08 -52.59 7.59
C GLN A 217 -23.67 -51.22 7.92
N ALA A 218 -22.83 -50.23 8.21
CA ALA A 218 -23.10 -48.82 7.91
C ALA A 218 -21.77 -48.12 7.60
N SER A 219 -21.71 -47.56 6.39
CA SER A 219 -20.55 -46.96 5.75
C SER A 219 -20.07 -45.66 6.42
N PRO A 220 -18.76 -45.36 6.42
CA PRO A 220 -18.23 -44.04 6.76
C PRO A 220 -18.23 -43.18 5.48
N GLY A 221 -19.28 -42.41 5.26
CA GLY A 221 -19.43 -41.60 4.04
C GLY A 221 -19.99 -40.19 4.21
N GLU A 222 -20.42 -39.79 5.40
CA GLU A 222 -21.27 -38.59 5.52
C GLU A 222 -20.84 -37.56 6.57
N GLU A 223 -19.77 -37.82 7.36
CA GLU A 223 -19.33 -36.87 8.38
C GLU A 223 -18.15 -35.97 7.95
N ALA A 224 -17.51 -36.26 6.80
CA ALA A 224 -16.45 -35.39 6.27
C ALA A 224 -16.98 -34.14 5.53
N LYS A 225 -18.27 -34.13 5.15
CA LYS A 225 -18.83 -33.06 4.30
C LYS A 225 -19.36 -31.84 5.08
N ALA A 226 -19.56 -31.96 6.38
CA ALA A 226 -20.17 -30.90 7.21
C ALA A 226 -19.14 -29.98 7.90
N ALA A 227 -17.85 -30.33 7.91
CA ALA A 227 -16.81 -29.49 8.50
C ALA A 227 -16.12 -28.55 7.48
N GLU A 228 -16.30 -28.79 6.18
CA GLU A 228 -15.67 -28.03 5.10
C GLU A 228 -16.45 -26.75 4.70
N GLU A 229 -17.70 -26.61 5.14
CA GLU A 229 -18.60 -25.51 4.72
C GLU A 229 -18.47 -24.24 5.59
N ALA A 230 -17.69 -24.28 6.69
CA ALA A 230 -17.58 -23.17 7.65
C ALA A 230 -16.30 -22.31 7.50
N ILE A 231 -15.35 -22.74 6.67
CA ILE A 231 -14.15 -21.97 6.34
C ILE A 231 -14.14 -21.89 4.82
N GLY A 232 -14.32 -20.70 4.25
CA GLY A 232 -14.37 -20.44 2.81
C GLY A 232 -13.06 -20.77 2.09
N TYR A 233 -12.71 -22.04 2.05
CA TYR A 233 -11.65 -22.62 1.24
C TYR A 233 -12.27 -22.97 -0.10
N GLU A 234 -12.31 -21.99 -1.01
CA GLU A 234 -12.46 -22.34 -2.42
C GLU A 234 -11.24 -23.18 -2.81
N PRO A 235 -11.44 -24.39 -3.37
CA PRO A 235 -10.33 -25.22 -3.83
C PRO A 235 -9.50 -24.41 -4.84
N ALA A 236 -8.19 -24.64 -4.84
CA ALA A 236 -7.30 -24.02 -5.83
C ALA A 236 -7.93 -24.15 -7.24
N PRO A 237 -7.99 -23.07 -8.04
CA PRO A 237 -8.64 -23.12 -9.33
C PRO A 237 -8.08 -24.28 -10.14
N ASP A 238 -8.98 -25.03 -10.78
CA ASP A 238 -8.65 -26.12 -11.72
C ASP A 238 -7.57 -25.61 -12.68
N GLU A 239 -6.53 -26.41 -12.98
CA GLU A 239 -5.36 -26.02 -13.80
C GLU A 239 -5.76 -25.41 -15.17
N ARG A 240 -7.00 -25.62 -15.58
CA ARG A 240 -7.67 -25.08 -16.77
C ARG A 240 -7.98 -23.58 -16.73
N ASP A 241 -7.98 -22.93 -15.57
CA ASP A 241 -8.30 -21.50 -15.42
C ASP A 241 -7.09 -20.63 -15.02
N TRP A 242 -5.88 -21.21 -15.14
CA TRP A 242 -4.63 -20.49 -14.94
C TRP A 242 -4.41 -19.46 -16.04
N ASP A 243 -4.36 -18.18 -15.69
CA ASP A 243 -4.15 -17.07 -16.63
C ASP A 243 -2.99 -16.15 -16.22
N GLU A 244 -2.77 -15.11 -17.02
CA GLU A 244 -1.71 -14.12 -16.80
C GLU A 244 -1.81 -13.39 -15.44
N VAL A 245 -3.00 -13.34 -14.82
CA VAL A 245 -3.17 -12.74 -13.48
C VAL A 245 -2.63 -13.69 -12.42
N ASP A 246 -2.86 -14.99 -12.56
CA ASP A 246 -2.27 -15.98 -11.65
C ASP A 246 -0.74 -15.94 -11.74
N GLU A 247 -0.19 -15.78 -12.95
CA GLU A 247 1.26 -15.64 -13.14
C GLU A 247 1.82 -14.40 -12.42
N LEU A 248 1.10 -13.28 -12.48
CA LEU A 248 1.51 -12.02 -11.85
C LEU A 248 1.45 -12.04 -10.32
N PHE A 249 0.52 -12.78 -9.72
CA PHE A 249 0.25 -12.75 -8.28
C PHE A 249 0.70 -14.01 -7.53
N ARG A 250 0.90 -15.15 -8.21
CA ARG A 250 1.33 -16.42 -7.62
C ARG A 250 2.64 -16.96 -8.18
N GLY A 251 3.14 -16.41 -9.29
CA GLY A 251 4.40 -16.81 -9.92
C GLY A 251 4.18 -17.87 -11.00
N GLY A 252 5.22 -18.65 -11.30
CA GLY A 252 5.14 -19.69 -12.34
C GLY A 252 4.09 -20.77 -12.06
N ARG A 253 3.58 -21.39 -13.13
CA ARG A 253 2.57 -22.47 -13.06
C ARG A 253 3.10 -23.63 -12.19
N PRO A 254 2.32 -24.14 -11.21
CA PRO A 254 2.73 -25.31 -10.44
C PRO A 254 2.96 -26.48 -11.41
N SER A 255 4.13 -27.10 -11.31
CA SER A 255 4.58 -28.21 -12.17
C SER A 255 4.29 -29.56 -11.53
#